data_AF-A0A847X8X5-F1
#
_entry.id   AF-A0A847X8X5-F1
#
_cell.length_a   1.000
_cell.length_b   1.000
_cell.length_c   1.000
_cell.angle_alpha   90.00
_cell.angle_beta   90.00
_cell.angle_gamma   90.00
#
_symmetry.space_group_name_H-M   'P 1'
#
loop_
_entity.id
_entity.type
_entity.pdbx_description
1 polymer ?
#
loop_
_entity_poly.entity_id
_entity_poly.type
_entity_poly.pdbx_seq_one_letter_code
_entity_poly.pdbx_strand_id
1 'polypeptide(L)'
;MVGKKDKNRHDFIKAPLTPNGSEKVDPVNDNDKIKDLEKNKVDNKGKAFTTNKGLKMAEDEFTLKAGRRGPSLLEDFHFREKIMHF
;
A
#
# COMPACT_ATOMS: atom_id res chain seq x y z
N MET A 1 18.10 15.66 52.63
CA MET A 1 16.90 15.93 51.81
C MET A 1 16.89 14.96 50.64
N VAL A 2 15.95 14.01 50.64
CA VAL A 2 15.86 12.93 49.63
C VAL A 2 15.13 13.47 48.40
N GLY A 3 15.83 13.52 47.25
CA GLY A 3 15.24 13.90 45.97
C GLY A 3 14.24 12.85 45.50
N LYS A 4 12.98 13.24 45.31
CA LYS A 4 11.93 12.41 44.70
C LYS A 4 12.36 12.01 43.28
N LYS A 5 12.60 10.71 43.06
CA LYS A 5 12.65 10.14 41.70
C LYS A 5 11.23 10.10 41.15
N ASP A 6 10.98 10.83 40.05
CA ASP A 6 9.74 10.77 39.29
C ASP A 6 9.57 9.38 38.68
N LYS A 7 8.60 8.61 39.20
CA LYS A 7 8.39 7.18 38.87
C LYS A 7 7.64 6.94 37.55
N ASN A 8 7.41 7.97 36.73
CA ASN A 8 6.52 7.89 35.56
C ASN A 8 7.19 8.37 34.26
N ARG A 9 8.36 7.83 33.93
CA ARG A 9 8.87 7.83 32.55
C ARG A 9 9.16 6.39 32.17
N HIS A 10 8.26 5.81 31.40
CA HIS A 10 8.53 4.54 30.74
C HIS A 10 9.32 4.87 29.47
N ASP A 11 10.58 4.46 29.43
CA ASP A 11 11.40 4.55 28.22
C ASP A 11 10.94 3.45 27.26
N PHE A 12 9.95 3.75 26.41
CA PHE A 12 9.54 2.84 25.36
C PHE A 12 10.68 2.69 24.35
N ILE A 13 11.37 1.55 24.38
CA ILE A 13 12.23 1.14 23.27
C ILE A 13 11.29 0.84 22.10
N LYS A 14 11.15 1.80 21.18
CA LYS A 14 10.49 1.54 19.90
C LYS A 14 11.33 0.51 19.15
N ALA A 15 10.74 -0.65 18.84
CA ALA A 15 11.34 -1.58 17.90
C ALA A 15 11.61 -0.84 16.58
N PRO A 16 12.72 -1.13 15.88
CA PRO A 16 12.97 -0.55 14.57
C PRO A 16 11.79 -0.88 13.65
N LEU A 17 11.32 0.12 12.89
CA LEU A 17 10.22 -0.03 11.92
C LEU A 17 10.57 -1.03 10.80
N THR A 18 11.83 -1.44 10.73
CA THR A 18 12.36 -2.44 9.82
C THR A 18 12.72 -3.71 10.60
N PRO A 19 12.13 -4.87 10.26
CA PRO A 19 12.53 -6.12 10.88
C PRO A 19 14.00 -6.43 10.56
N ASN A 20 14.72 -6.98 11.55
CA ASN A 20 16.11 -7.38 11.37
C ASN A 20 16.20 -8.41 10.23
N GLY A 21 16.90 -8.05 9.14
CA GLY A 21 16.98 -8.85 7.91
C GLY A 21 16.27 -8.25 6.69
N SER A 22 15.57 -7.11 6.80
CA SER A 22 15.00 -6.40 5.65
C SER A 22 15.95 -5.36 5.04
N GLU A 23 17.25 -5.66 4.97
CA GLU A 23 18.17 -4.83 4.20
C GLU A 23 17.81 -4.98 2.72
N LYS A 24 17.59 -3.85 2.04
CA LYS A 24 17.28 -3.85 0.61
C LYS A 24 18.46 -4.52 -0.10
N VAL A 25 18.19 -5.66 -0.74
CA VAL A 25 19.19 -6.40 -1.51
C VAL A 25 19.68 -5.51 -2.65
N ASP A 26 21.00 -5.49 -2.86
CA ASP A 26 21.60 -4.76 -3.96
C ASP A 26 20.99 -5.21 -5.30
N PRO A 27 20.80 -4.28 -6.26
CA PRO A 27 20.26 -4.64 -7.56
C PRO A 27 21.15 -5.71 -8.20
N VAL A 28 20.52 -6.81 -8.63
CA VAL A 28 21.22 -7.92 -9.30
C VAL A 28 21.81 -7.40 -10.61
N ASN A 29 23.06 -7.75 -10.89
CA ASN A 29 23.74 -7.40 -12.15
C ASN A 29 22.94 -7.86 -13.38
N ASP A 30 23.01 -7.08 -14.45
CA ASP A 30 22.37 -7.38 -15.73
C ASP A 30 22.67 -8.81 -16.20
N ASN A 31 21.63 -9.63 -16.29
CA ASN A 31 21.68 -11.01 -16.75
C ASN A 31 20.51 -11.31 -17.69
N ASP A 32 20.58 -12.45 -18.38
CA ASP A 32 19.55 -12.82 -19.37
C ASP A 32 18.16 -12.96 -18.77
N LYS A 33 18.06 -13.28 -17.47
CA LYS A 33 16.77 -13.37 -16.77
C LYS A 33 16.17 -11.99 -16.48
N ILE A 34 16.98 -11.00 -16.12
CA ILE A 34 16.53 -9.61 -15.95
C ILE A 34 15.94 -9.09 -17.26
N LYS A 35 16.64 -9.30 -18.39
CA LYS A 35 16.14 -8.91 -19.72
C LYS A 35 14.79 -9.55 -20.07
N ASP A 36 14.58 -10.80 -19.67
CA ASP A 36 13.30 -11.50 -19.86
C ASP A 36 12.17 -10.90 -19.00
N LEU A 37 12.49 -10.53 -17.75
CA LEU A 37 11.52 -9.93 -16.81
C LEU A 37 11.11 -8.50 -17.19
N GLU A 38 12.00 -7.73 -17.82
CA GLU A 38 11.71 -6.35 -18.26
C GLU A 38 10.45 -6.28 -19.16
N LYS A 39 10.11 -7.34 -19.90
CA LYS A 39 8.89 -7.42 -20.72
C LYS A 39 7.59 -7.36 -19.91
N ASN A 40 7.60 -7.81 -18.66
CA ASN A 40 6.44 -7.87 -17.77
C ASN A 40 6.49 -6.81 -16.67
N LYS A 41 7.53 -5.95 -16.67
CA LYS A 41 7.68 -4.87 -15.72
C LYS A 41 6.76 -3.72 -16.12
N VAL A 42 6.00 -3.21 -15.15
CA VAL A 42 5.05 -2.13 -15.38
C VAL A 42 5.51 -0.91 -14.58
N ASP A 43 5.87 0.17 -15.29
CA ASP A 43 6.06 1.49 -14.67
C ASP A 43 4.76 2.30 -14.75
N ASN A 44 4.27 2.79 -13.62
CA ASN A 44 3.03 3.54 -13.50
C ASN A 44 3.24 5.05 -13.32
N LYS A 45 4.48 5.55 -13.42
CA LYS A 45 4.78 6.98 -13.27
C LYS A 45 4.02 7.82 -14.30
N GLY A 46 3.20 8.76 -13.80
CA GLY A 46 2.41 9.67 -14.64
C GLY A 46 1.24 9.02 -15.39
N LYS A 47 0.93 7.74 -15.15
CA LYS A 47 -0.22 7.07 -15.74
C LYS A 47 -1.47 7.32 -14.90
N ALA A 48 -2.64 7.35 -15.55
CA ALA A 48 -3.91 7.44 -14.86
C ALA A 48 -4.15 6.18 -14.02
N PHE A 49 -4.85 6.33 -12.89
CA PHE A 49 -5.32 5.19 -12.12
C PHE A 49 -6.48 4.51 -12.87
N THR A 50 -6.38 3.19 -13.07
CA THR A 50 -7.34 2.42 -13.85
C THR A 50 -7.73 1.12 -13.16
N THR A 51 -8.85 0.56 -13.58
CA THR A 51 -9.18 -0.85 -13.32
C THR A 51 -8.24 -1.79 -14.08
N ASN A 52 -8.27 -3.08 -13.76
CA ASN A 52 -7.56 -4.15 -14.45
C ASN A 52 -7.99 -4.29 -15.92
N LYS A 53 -9.18 -3.78 -16.28
CA LYS A 53 -9.68 -3.71 -17.66
C LYS A 53 -9.28 -2.43 -18.39
N GLY A 54 -8.51 -1.55 -17.75
CA GLY A 54 -8.05 -0.29 -18.33
C GLY A 54 -9.06 0.85 -18.28
N LEU A 55 -10.16 0.73 -17.51
CA LEU A 55 -11.11 1.84 -17.34
C LEU A 55 -10.52 2.84 -16.36
N LYS A 56 -10.52 4.13 -16.74
CA LYS A 56 -10.06 5.22 -15.86
C LYS A 56 -10.97 5.36 -14.66
N MET A 57 -10.38 5.49 -13.49
CA MET A 57 -11.12 5.70 -12.25
C MET A 57 -11.16 7.18 -11.91
N ALA A 58 -12.35 7.69 -11.58
CA ALA A 58 -12.51 9.07 -11.15
C ALA A 58 -12.25 9.24 -9.64
N GLU A 59 -12.66 8.25 -8.84
CA GLU A 59 -12.64 8.31 -7.37
C GLU A 59 -12.22 6.96 -6.78
N ASP A 60 -11.31 6.94 -5.81
CA ASP A 60 -10.81 5.71 -5.11
C ASP A 60 -11.06 5.71 -3.59
N GLU A 61 -11.55 6.82 -3.03
CA GLU A 61 -11.72 6.97 -1.59
C GLU A 61 -13.07 6.43 -1.10
N PHE A 62 -14.11 6.49 -1.96
CA PHE A 62 -15.48 6.15 -1.57
C PHE A 62 -16.12 5.13 -2.50
N THR A 63 -16.85 4.19 -1.90
CA THR A 63 -17.75 3.28 -2.62
C THR A 63 -19.01 4.00 -3.13
N LEU A 64 -19.60 3.48 -4.21
CA LEU A 64 -20.93 3.88 -4.68
C LEU A 64 -22.00 3.43 -3.67
N LYS A 65 -22.81 4.38 -3.21
CA LYS A 65 -23.80 4.21 -2.15
C LYS A 65 -25.15 4.80 -2.52
N ALA A 66 -26.24 4.26 -1.96
CA ALA A 66 -27.58 4.83 -2.05
C ALA A 66 -27.71 6.09 -1.17
N GLY A 67 -27.08 7.20 -1.59
CA GLY A 67 -27.01 8.45 -0.84
C GLY A 67 -25.77 8.55 0.06
N ARG A 68 -25.56 9.74 0.66
CA ARG A 68 -24.30 10.08 1.38
C ARG A 68 -23.96 9.14 2.55
N ARG A 69 -24.97 8.60 3.21
CA ARG A 69 -24.83 7.64 4.33
C ARG A 69 -25.70 6.38 4.13
N GLY A 70 -25.96 6.03 2.87
CA GLY A 70 -26.71 4.83 2.54
C GLY A 70 -25.83 3.58 2.46
N PRO A 71 -26.46 2.40 2.25
CA PRO A 71 -25.73 1.16 1.98
C PRO A 71 -24.95 1.25 0.66
N SER A 72 -23.86 0.49 0.56
CA SER A 72 -23.10 0.32 -0.68
C SER A 72 -23.89 -0.49 -1.70
N LEU A 73 -23.76 -0.13 -2.98
CA LEU A 73 -24.43 -0.82 -4.07
C LEU A 73 -23.56 -1.95 -4.64
N LEU A 74 -24.19 -3.07 -5.00
CA LEU A 74 -23.51 -4.21 -5.61
C LEU A 74 -22.98 -3.91 -7.03
N GLU A 75 -23.58 -2.93 -7.70
CA GLU A 75 -23.18 -2.50 -9.04
C GLU A 75 -21.82 -1.79 -9.08
N ASP A 76 -21.24 -1.43 -7.92
CA ASP A 76 -19.90 -0.87 -7.83
C ASP A 76 -18.83 -1.92 -8.21
N PHE A 77 -18.51 -1.98 -9.50
CA PHE A 77 -17.50 -2.90 -9.99
C PHE A 77 -16.07 -2.45 -9.68
N HIS A 78 -15.80 -1.15 -9.51
CA HIS A 78 -14.48 -0.64 -9.13
C HIS A 78 -14.09 -1.16 -7.74
N PHE A 79 -15.00 -1.00 -6.77
CA PHE A 79 -14.79 -1.49 -5.42
C PHE A 79 -14.65 -3.01 -5.37
N ARG A 80 -15.55 -3.74 -6.05
CA ARG A 80 -15.51 -5.21 -6.06
C ARG A 80 -14.23 -5.75 -6.68
N GLU A 81 -13.79 -5.19 -7.80
CA GLU A 81 -12.56 -5.63 -8.47
C GLU A 81 -11.34 -5.41 -7.58
N LYS A 82 -11.25 -4.25 -6.90
CA LYS A 82 -10.16 -3.92 -5.98
C LYS A 82 -10.11 -4.89 -4.79
N ILE A 83 -11.24 -5.14 -4.12
CA ILE A 83 -11.29 -6.02 -2.94
C ILE A 83 -11.06 -7.50 -3.30
N MET A 84 -11.52 -7.95 -4.47
CA MET A 84 -11.28 -9.33 -4.90
C MET A 84 -9.83 -9.60 -5.30
N HIS A 85 -9.04 -8.55 -5.56
CA HIS A 85 -7.61 -8.66 -5.85
C HIS A 85 -6.72 -8.46 -4.62
N PHE A 86 -7.23 -7.82 -3.56
CA PHE A 86 -6.50 -7.51 -2.33
C PHE A 86 -6.06 -8.77 -1.59
#